data_AF-A0A7C5C5Z0-F1
#
_entry.id   AF-A0A7C5C5Z0-F1
#
_cell.length_a   1.000
_cell.length_b   1.000
_cell.length_c   1.000
_cell.angle_alpha   90.00
_cell.angle_beta   90.00
_cell.angle_gamma   90.00
#
_symmetry.space_group_name_H-M   'P 1'
#
loop_
_entity.id
_entity.type
_entity.pdbx_description
1 polymer ?
#
loop_
_entity_poly.entity_id
_entity_poly.type
_entity_poly.pdbx_seq_one_letter_code
_entity_poly.pdbx_strand_id
1 'polypeptide(L)'
;MNLIREPLRLLSMVLPLCTPVLTQAATDLASTLSQMLDEATQGHYVEPTPAALSTAESLFAAELEALDPQWLDAQWDALGFERMALRHPECADCVVIQEQPWRREGRGWFLLRPRSSSRIALQLPHSRKDLDTGAIGVRLAAEHAFLAAAWNTVRRDQPTGVDGR
;
A
#
# COMPACT_ATOMS: atom_id res chain seq x y z
N MET A 1 -50.55 36.62 -43.42
CA MET A 1 -49.38 37.37 -42.96
C MET A 1 -49.48 37.53 -41.45
N ASN A 2 -48.94 36.60 -40.67
CA ASN A 2 -48.24 36.84 -39.40
C ASN A 2 -47.83 35.49 -38.78
N LEU A 3 -46.52 35.35 -38.57
CA LEU A 3 -45.87 34.24 -37.91
C LEU A 3 -46.09 34.34 -36.40
N ILE A 4 -46.38 33.23 -35.74
CA ILE A 4 -46.05 33.06 -34.31
C ILE A 4 -45.30 31.74 -34.18
N ARG A 5 -44.06 31.87 -33.70
CA ARG A 5 -43.03 30.83 -33.60
C ARG A 5 -43.32 29.91 -32.41
N GLU A 6 -43.26 28.61 -32.65
CA GLU A 6 -43.09 27.57 -31.63
C GLU A 6 -41.77 27.79 -30.86
N PRO A 7 -41.73 27.74 -29.52
CA PRO A 7 -40.46 27.66 -28.82
C PRO A 7 -39.97 26.21 -28.81
N LEU A 8 -38.81 25.97 -29.41
CA LEU A 8 -38.04 24.74 -29.18
C LEU A 8 -37.81 24.60 -27.67
N ARG A 9 -38.49 23.63 -27.04
CA ARG A 9 -38.10 23.15 -25.72
C ARG A 9 -36.83 22.33 -25.88
N LEU A 10 -35.69 22.94 -25.58
CA LEU A 10 -34.45 22.23 -25.29
C LEU A 10 -34.71 21.24 -24.17
N LEU A 11 -34.76 19.95 -24.51
CA LEU A 11 -34.69 18.86 -23.54
C LEU A 11 -33.28 18.92 -22.93
N SER A 12 -33.15 19.56 -21.77
CA SER A 12 -31.94 19.47 -20.95
C SER A 12 -31.85 18.05 -20.43
N MET A 13 -31.06 17.23 -21.11
CA MET A 13 -30.71 15.89 -20.69
C MET A 13 -29.69 16.06 -19.55
N VAL A 14 -30.19 16.14 -18.32
CA VAL A 14 -29.36 16.10 -17.11
C VAL A 14 -28.75 14.70 -17.05
N LEU A 15 -27.53 14.56 -17.54
CA LEU A 15 -26.68 13.40 -17.27
C LEU A 15 -26.48 13.34 -15.74
N PRO A 16 -26.84 12.24 -15.06
CA PRO A 16 -26.46 12.09 -13.67
C PRO A 16 -24.93 12.02 -13.61
N LEU A 17 -24.32 12.96 -12.90
CA LEU A 17 -22.92 12.91 -12.47
C LEU A 17 -22.75 11.67 -11.58
N CYS A 18 -22.52 10.52 -12.21
CA CYS A 18 -22.32 9.23 -11.54
C CYS A 18 -20.87 9.06 -11.04
N THR A 19 -20.29 10.14 -10.50
CA THR A 19 -18.85 10.25 -10.22
C THR A 19 -18.43 10.58 -8.78
N PRO A 20 -19.16 10.27 -7.68
CA PRO A 20 -18.57 10.39 -6.34
C PRO A 20 -18.17 9.07 -5.66
N VAL A 21 -18.71 7.91 -6.06
CA VAL A 21 -18.52 6.68 -5.27
C VAL A 21 -17.13 6.07 -5.42
N LEU A 22 -16.60 6.00 -6.65
CA LEU A 22 -15.28 5.41 -6.92
C LEU A 22 -14.13 6.23 -6.31
N THR A 23 -14.30 7.54 -6.15
CA THR A 23 -13.27 8.43 -5.59
C THR A 23 -13.23 8.39 -4.06
N GLN A 24 -14.38 8.22 -3.40
CA GLN A 24 -14.45 8.12 -1.95
C GLN A 24 -13.81 6.82 -1.45
N ALA A 25 -14.13 5.68 -2.06
CA ALA A 25 -13.64 4.39 -1.60
C ALA A 25 -12.11 4.23 -1.72
N ALA A 26 -11.51 4.78 -2.79
CA ALA A 26 -10.06 4.85 -2.95
C ALA A 26 -9.42 5.79 -1.91
N THR A 27 -10.10 6.87 -1.51
CA THR A 27 -9.64 7.79 -0.46
C THR A 27 -9.64 7.12 0.91
N ASP A 28 -10.66 6.31 1.21
CA ASP A 28 -10.77 5.57 2.47
C ASP A 28 -9.68 4.48 2.57
N LEU A 29 -9.42 3.76 1.47
CA LEU A 29 -8.31 2.81 1.39
C LEU A 29 -6.98 3.53 1.59
N ALA A 30 -6.72 4.62 0.86
CA ALA A 30 -5.50 5.40 0.99
C ALA A 30 -5.26 5.87 2.44
N SER A 31 -6.31 6.33 3.13
CA SER A 31 -6.23 6.75 4.53
C SER A 31 -5.85 5.58 5.45
N THR A 32 -6.47 4.42 5.25
CA THR A 32 -6.14 3.19 6.00
C THR A 32 -4.69 2.77 5.80
N LEU A 33 -4.23 2.73 4.55
CA LEU A 33 -2.85 2.36 4.21
C LEU A 33 -1.85 3.36 4.77
N SER A 34 -2.17 4.66 4.74
CA SER A 34 -1.31 5.72 5.29
C SER A 34 -1.12 5.55 6.80
N GLN A 35 -2.21 5.27 7.54
CA GLN A 35 -2.12 5.03 8.98
C GLN A 35 -1.23 3.83 9.32
N MET A 36 -1.42 2.71 8.62
CA MET A 36 -0.62 1.50 8.82
C MET A 36 0.87 1.75 8.53
N LEU A 37 1.16 2.48 7.44
CA LEU A 37 2.54 2.84 7.08
C LEU A 37 3.17 3.74 8.15
N ASP A 38 2.47 4.75 8.64
CA ASP A 38 2.97 5.67 9.66
C ASP A 38 3.36 4.92 10.95
N GLU A 39 2.56 3.94 11.37
CA GLU A 39 2.85 3.07 12.52
C GLU A 39 4.09 2.20 12.30
N ALA A 40 4.28 1.67 11.09
CA ALA A 40 5.43 0.84 10.73
C ALA A 40 6.76 1.61 10.68
N THR A 41 6.72 2.95 10.68
CA THR A 41 7.92 3.80 10.48
C THR A 41 8.66 4.21 11.78
N GLN A 42 8.20 3.74 12.94
CA GLN A 42 8.68 4.13 14.26
C GLN A 42 9.79 3.20 14.80
N GLY A 43 10.97 3.23 14.17
CA GLY A 43 12.06 2.29 14.44
C GLY A 43 13.48 2.83 14.24
N HIS A 44 14.45 1.93 14.29
CA HIS A 44 15.86 2.22 14.00
C HIS A 44 16.36 1.27 12.92
N TYR A 45 17.35 1.69 12.13
CA TYR A 45 17.84 0.85 11.05
C TYR A 45 18.79 -0.24 11.57
N VAL A 46 18.55 -1.48 11.15
CA VAL A 46 19.49 -2.60 11.29
C VAL A 46 19.65 -3.28 9.94
N GLU A 47 20.91 -3.47 9.51
CA GLU A 47 21.19 -4.15 8.25
C GLU A 47 20.77 -5.63 8.34
N PRO A 48 19.95 -6.15 7.40
CA PRO A 48 19.61 -7.56 7.38
C PRO A 48 20.83 -8.42 7.03
N THR A 49 20.90 -9.62 7.59
CA THR A 49 21.92 -10.59 7.17
C THR A 49 21.62 -11.10 5.75
N PRO A 50 22.64 -11.54 4.98
CA PRO A 50 22.42 -12.11 3.65
C PRO A 50 21.46 -13.31 3.65
N ALA A 51 21.49 -14.13 4.71
CA ALA A 51 20.58 -15.27 4.86
C ALA A 51 19.13 -14.82 5.08
N ALA A 52 18.92 -13.79 5.91
CA ALA A 52 17.58 -13.22 6.12
C ALA A 52 17.04 -12.60 4.82
N LEU A 53 17.89 -11.91 4.05
CA LEU A 53 17.50 -11.34 2.76
C LEU A 53 17.10 -12.42 1.76
N SER A 54 17.93 -13.46 1.58
CA SER A 54 17.63 -14.58 0.68
C SER A 54 16.35 -15.32 1.08
N THR A 55 16.09 -15.47 2.39
CA THR A 55 14.84 -16.05 2.88
C THR A 55 13.65 -15.16 2.54
N ALA A 56 13.74 -13.85 2.77
CA ALA A 56 12.67 -12.90 2.45
C ALA A 56 12.35 -12.88 0.95
N GLU A 57 13.35 -12.91 0.07
CA GLU A 57 13.17 -12.99 -1.39
C GLU A 57 12.37 -14.25 -1.79
N SER A 58 12.71 -15.40 -1.20
CA SER A 58 12.00 -16.66 -1.44
C SER A 58 10.55 -16.60 -0.97
N LEU A 59 10.28 -15.93 0.17
CA LEU A 59 8.92 -15.76 0.68
C LEU A 59 8.09 -14.81 -0.17
N PHE A 60 8.68 -13.73 -0.71
CA PHE A 60 7.96 -12.89 -1.66
C PHE A 60 7.57 -13.65 -2.92
N ALA A 61 8.43 -14.52 -3.45
CA ALA A 61 8.06 -15.38 -4.56
C ALA A 61 6.86 -16.29 -4.20
N ALA A 62 6.88 -16.88 -3.00
CA ALA A 62 5.79 -17.71 -2.49
C ALA A 62 4.46 -16.94 -2.31
N GLU A 63 4.48 -15.68 -1.87
CA GLU A 63 3.29 -14.82 -1.82
C GLU A 63 2.67 -14.62 -3.22
N LEU A 64 3.52 -14.40 -4.23
CA LEU A 64 3.09 -14.16 -5.61
C LEU A 64 2.58 -15.43 -6.28
N GLU A 65 3.00 -16.60 -5.82
CA GLU A 65 2.45 -17.91 -6.21
C GLU A 65 1.19 -18.27 -5.42
N ALA A 66 0.79 -17.44 -4.44
CA ALA A 66 -0.35 -17.66 -3.57
C ALA A 66 -0.32 -19.04 -2.88
N LEU A 67 0.85 -19.40 -2.32
CA LEU A 67 1.01 -20.59 -1.50
C LEU A 67 0.14 -20.54 -0.23
N ASP A 68 0.16 -21.63 0.54
CA ASP A 68 -0.66 -21.79 1.75
C ASP A 68 -0.45 -20.62 2.75
N PRO A 69 -1.51 -19.87 3.09
CA PRO A 69 -1.41 -18.72 3.99
C PRO A 69 -0.88 -19.06 5.38
N GLN A 70 -1.24 -20.22 5.94
CA GLN A 70 -0.82 -20.60 7.29
C GLN A 70 0.69 -20.88 7.34
N TRP A 71 1.21 -21.55 6.32
CA TRP A 71 2.65 -21.73 6.16
C TRP A 71 3.36 -20.39 5.97
N LEU A 72 2.84 -19.50 5.11
CA LEU A 72 3.41 -18.16 4.88
C LEU A 72 3.46 -17.33 6.17
N ASP A 73 2.38 -17.31 6.95
CA ASP A 73 2.32 -16.58 8.22
C ASP A 73 3.43 -17.07 9.17
N ALA A 74 3.64 -18.39 9.28
CA ALA A 74 4.71 -18.95 10.11
C ALA A 74 6.12 -18.61 9.61
N GLN A 75 6.34 -18.55 8.28
CA GLN A 75 7.65 -18.19 7.73
C GLN A 75 7.97 -16.70 7.92
N TRP A 76 6.98 -15.82 7.74
CA TRP A 76 7.16 -14.39 7.98
C TRP A 76 7.40 -14.10 9.47
N ASP A 77 6.67 -14.78 10.36
CA ASP A 77 6.87 -14.65 11.81
C ASP A 77 8.29 -15.05 12.23
N ALA A 78 8.84 -16.12 11.64
CA ALA A 78 10.22 -16.54 11.88
C ALA A 78 11.26 -15.48 11.47
N LEU A 79 10.95 -14.63 10.49
CA LEU A 79 11.77 -13.47 10.11
C LEU A 79 11.47 -12.21 10.93
N GLY A 80 10.54 -12.27 11.88
CA GLY A 80 10.10 -11.12 12.68
C GLY A 80 9.21 -10.15 11.90
N PHE A 81 8.47 -10.65 10.92
CA PHE A 81 7.40 -9.95 10.23
C PHE A 81 6.03 -10.50 10.67
N GLU A 82 5.02 -9.65 10.58
CA GLU A 82 3.63 -10.09 10.62
C GLU A 82 3.03 -9.97 9.22
N ARG A 83 2.15 -10.91 8.90
CA ARG A 83 1.37 -10.96 7.66
C ARG A 83 -0.10 -10.79 8.01
N MET A 84 -0.73 -9.77 7.42
CA MET A 84 -2.06 -9.33 7.80
C MET A 84 -2.95 -9.26 6.57
N ALA A 85 -4.07 -9.98 6.57
CA ALA A 85 -5.12 -9.76 5.59
C ALA A 85 -5.77 -8.38 5.82
N LEU A 86 -5.78 -7.54 4.80
CA LEU A 86 -6.39 -6.23 4.86
C LEU A 86 -7.91 -6.36 4.76
N ARG A 87 -8.62 -6.04 5.85
CA ARG A 87 -10.08 -6.04 5.87
C ARG A 87 -10.63 -4.73 5.31
N HIS A 88 -10.50 -4.54 4.01
CA HIS A 88 -11.04 -3.35 3.32
C HIS A 88 -11.83 -3.76 2.07
N PRO A 89 -13.05 -3.23 1.82
CA PRO A 89 -13.88 -3.64 0.68
C PRO A 89 -13.18 -3.51 -0.69
N GLU A 90 -12.45 -2.42 -0.91
CA GLU A 90 -11.70 -2.16 -2.15
C GLU A 90 -10.42 -3.01 -2.30
N CYS A 91 -10.06 -3.79 -1.28
CA CYS A 91 -8.79 -4.52 -1.21
C CYS A 91 -8.94 -5.82 -0.39
N ALA A 92 -10.06 -6.53 -0.55
CA ALA A 92 -10.43 -7.64 0.34
C ALA A 92 -9.44 -8.81 0.31
N ASP A 93 -8.72 -8.98 -0.80
CA ASP A 93 -7.69 -10.01 -0.99
C ASP A 93 -6.26 -9.47 -0.80
N CYS A 94 -6.13 -8.24 -0.28
CA CYS A 94 -4.84 -7.63 -0.08
C CYS A 94 -4.20 -8.12 1.21
N VAL A 95 -2.88 -8.26 1.16
CA VAL A 95 -2.06 -8.68 2.29
C VAL A 95 -1.06 -7.58 2.58
N VAL A 96 -0.93 -7.21 3.84
CA VAL A 96 0.12 -6.34 4.33
C VAL A 96 1.17 -7.20 5.02
N ILE A 97 2.43 -6.97 4.69
CA ILE A 97 3.58 -7.56 5.38
C ILE A 97 4.37 -6.42 5.99
N GLN A 98 4.57 -6.47 7.29
CA GLN A 98 5.31 -5.46 8.02
C GLN A 98 6.09 -6.08 9.16
N GLU A 99 7.11 -5.38 9.64
CA GLU A 99 7.87 -5.87 10.78
C GLU A 99 7.01 -5.91 12.03
N GLN A 100 7.17 -6.96 12.84
CA GLN A 100 6.54 -7.04 14.15
C GLN A 100 6.89 -5.79 14.98
N PRO A 101 6.00 -5.31 15.88
CA PRO A 101 6.21 -4.08 16.64
C PRO A 101 7.52 -4.02 17.44
N TRP A 102 8.05 -5.18 17.84
CA TRP A 102 9.29 -5.33 18.62
C TRP A 102 10.57 -5.40 17.77
N ARG A 103 10.46 -5.48 16.44
CA ARG A 103 11.59 -5.43 15.50
C ARG A 103 11.79 -4.02 14.96
N ARG A 104 10.88 -3.55 14.09
CA ARG A 104 10.93 -2.22 13.43
C ARG A 104 12.36 -1.78 13.06
N GLU A 105 13.07 -2.67 12.37
CA GLU A 105 14.48 -2.55 12.01
C GLU A 105 14.70 -1.85 10.66
N GLY A 106 13.64 -1.34 10.02
CA GLY A 106 13.73 -0.60 8.78
C GLY A 106 13.69 -1.46 7.52
N ARG A 107 13.21 -2.70 7.62
CA ARG A 107 13.25 -3.69 6.53
C ARG A 107 12.08 -3.55 5.54
N GLY A 108 11.17 -2.62 5.80
CA GLY A 108 10.14 -2.18 4.87
C GLY A 108 8.72 -2.48 5.31
N TRP A 109 7.78 -1.96 4.53
CA TRP A 109 6.34 -2.19 4.62
C TRP A 109 5.83 -2.52 3.23
N PHE A 110 5.08 -3.60 3.12
CA PHE A 110 4.71 -4.18 1.82
C PHE A 110 3.21 -4.40 1.75
N LEU A 111 2.62 -4.01 0.63
CA LEU A 111 1.25 -4.33 0.25
C LEU A 111 1.31 -5.30 -0.93
N LEU A 112 0.64 -6.44 -0.82
CA LEU A 112 0.53 -7.45 -1.87
C LEU A 112 -0.92 -7.64 -2.29
N ARG A 113 -1.11 -7.91 -3.59
CA ARG A 113 -2.39 -8.27 -4.19
C ARG A 113 -2.23 -9.57 -4.98
N PRO A 114 -2.14 -10.74 -4.32
CA PRO A 114 -1.82 -12.00 -4.99
C PRO A 114 -2.78 -12.38 -6.12
N ARG A 115 -4.03 -11.89 -6.06
CA ARG A 115 -5.06 -12.11 -7.08
C ARG A 115 -5.18 -10.99 -8.12
N SER A 116 -4.32 -9.98 -8.09
CA SER A 116 -4.31 -8.95 -9.13
C SER A 116 -3.87 -9.55 -10.47
N SER A 117 -4.52 -9.12 -11.55
CA SER A 117 -4.07 -9.42 -12.92
C SER A 117 -2.88 -8.58 -13.36
N SER A 118 -2.52 -7.55 -12.58
CA SER A 118 -1.34 -6.71 -12.83
C SER A 118 -0.05 -7.49 -12.69
N ARG A 119 0.96 -7.10 -13.47
CA ARG A 119 2.35 -7.57 -13.37
C ARG A 119 3.29 -6.46 -12.91
N ILE A 120 2.74 -5.33 -12.47
CA ILE A 120 3.51 -4.15 -12.08
C ILE A 120 3.63 -4.10 -10.57
N ALA A 121 4.86 -3.93 -10.08
CA ALA A 121 5.16 -3.63 -8.69
C ALA A 121 5.58 -2.16 -8.55
N LEU A 122 5.12 -1.51 -7.48
CA LEU A 122 5.46 -0.12 -7.14
C LEU A 122 6.54 -0.13 -6.04
N GLN A 123 7.67 0.53 -6.26
CA GLN A 123 8.72 0.66 -5.25
C GLN A 123 8.93 2.11 -4.86
N LEU A 124 8.92 2.40 -3.56
CA LEU A 124 8.98 3.75 -2.99
C LEU A 124 10.13 3.84 -1.98
N PRO A 125 11.40 3.81 -2.46
CA PRO A 125 12.58 3.71 -1.60
C PRO A 125 12.91 5.02 -0.85
N HIS A 126 12.37 6.15 -1.31
CA HIS A 126 12.57 7.49 -0.72
C HIS A 126 11.28 8.11 -0.19
N SER A 127 10.28 7.27 0.13
CA SER A 127 8.97 7.67 0.65
C SER A 127 9.00 8.70 1.79
N ARG A 128 10.09 8.74 2.56
CA ARG A 128 10.30 9.66 3.71
C ARG A 128 11.28 10.81 3.47
N LYS A 129 12.05 10.79 2.38
CA LYS A 129 13.06 11.82 2.08
C LYS A 129 12.49 12.87 1.12
N ASP A 130 11.75 12.39 0.13
CA ASP A 130 11.22 13.23 -0.94
C ASP A 130 9.80 13.64 -0.56
N LEU A 131 9.53 14.96 -0.64
CA LEU A 131 8.24 15.53 -0.26
C LEU A 131 7.11 14.80 -0.99
N ASP A 132 6.09 14.42 -0.22
CA ASP A 132 4.87 13.74 -0.68
C ASP A 132 5.06 12.37 -1.34
N THR A 133 6.27 11.85 -1.51
CA THR A 133 6.49 10.57 -2.23
C THR A 133 5.80 9.40 -1.54
N GLY A 134 5.79 9.36 -0.21
CA GLY A 134 5.03 8.37 0.55
C GLY A 134 3.52 8.45 0.28
N ALA A 135 2.95 9.65 0.37
CA ALA A 135 1.51 9.89 0.20
C ALA A 135 1.04 9.64 -1.25
N ILE A 136 1.82 10.08 -2.23
CA ILE A 136 1.59 9.80 -3.66
C ILE A 136 1.63 8.28 -3.89
N GLY A 137 2.63 7.60 -3.32
CA GLY A 137 2.76 6.16 -3.43
C GLY A 137 1.57 5.40 -2.82
N VAL A 138 1.11 5.81 -1.64
CA VAL A 138 -0.09 5.24 -0.99
C VAL A 138 -1.33 5.45 -1.84
N ARG A 139 -1.50 6.66 -2.39
CA ARG A 139 -2.64 6.97 -3.25
C ARG A 139 -2.61 6.16 -4.55
N LEU A 140 -1.46 6.06 -5.21
CA LEU A 140 -1.28 5.21 -6.38
C LEU A 140 -1.58 3.75 -6.06
N ALA A 141 -1.09 3.26 -4.93
CA ALA A 141 -1.37 1.91 -4.47
C ALA A 141 -2.87 1.72 -4.25
N ALA A 142 -3.59 2.67 -3.63
CA ALA A 142 -5.02 2.58 -3.39
C ALA A 142 -5.87 2.67 -4.66
N GLU A 143 -5.52 3.56 -5.59
CA GLU A 143 -6.28 3.80 -6.83
C GLU A 143 -6.04 2.75 -7.92
N HIS A 144 -4.91 2.04 -7.86
CA HIS A 144 -4.52 1.08 -8.89
C HIS A 144 -4.19 -0.29 -8.33
N ALA A 145 -4.63 -1.32 -9.04
CA ALA A 145 -4.41 -2.72 -8.66
C ALA A 145 -2.97 -3.20 -8.98
N PHE A 146 -1.93 -2.50 -8.52
CA PHE A 146 -0.55 -3.00 -8.57
C PHE A 146 -0.46 -4.38 -7.89
N LEU A 147 0.39 -5.26 -8.41
CA LEU A 147 0.63 -6.59 -7.86
C LEU A 147 1.22 -6.51 -6.45
N ALA A 148 2.16 -5.58 -6.28
CA ALA A 148 2.79 -5.28 -5.01
C ALA A 148 3.15 -3.80 -4.94
N ALA A 149 3.25 -3.28 -3.73
CA ALA A 149 3.83 -1.98 -3.45
C ALA A 149 4.73 -2.06 -2.21
N ALA A 150 5.89 -1.40 -2.23
CA ALA A 150 6.91 -1.50 -1.20
C ALA A 150 7.42 -0.12 -0.76
N TRP A 151 7.49 0.10 0.56
CA TRP A 151 7.98 1.33 1.18
C TRP A 151 9.13 1.01 2.14
N ASN A 152 10.11 1.91 2.20
CA ASN A 152 11.09 1.90 3.28
C ASN A 152 10.45 2.49 4.55
N THR A 153 10.67 1.85 5.70
CA THR A 153 10.08 2.25 6.98
C THR A 153 11.01 3.15 7.80
N VAL A 154 12.30 2.85 7.84
CA VAL A 154 13.32 3.62 8.59
C VAL A 154 14.45 4.06 7.67
N ARG A 155 15.06 5.20 7.97
CA ARG A 155 16.21 5.72 7.22
C ARG A 155 17.52 5.13 7.74
N ARG A 156 18.43 4.76 6.84
CA ARG A 156 19.78 4.27 7.17
C ARG A 156 20.67 5.32 7.85
N ASP A 157 20.41 6.61 7.60
CA ASP A 157 21.22 7.74 8.05
C ASP A 157 20.66 8.43 9.30
N GLN A 158 19.62 7.88 9.93
CA GLN A 158 19.08 8.41 11.16
C GLN A 158 19.98 7.96 12.33
N PRO A 159 20.57 8.89 13.11
CA PRO A 159 21.41 8.50 14.24
C PRO A 159 20.59 7.67 15.22
N THR A 160 21.13 6.52 15.61
CA THR A 160 20.59 5.74 16.73
C THR A 160 20.66 6.64 17.95
N GLY A 161 19.51 6.99 18.52
CA GLY A 161 19.45 7.86 19.68
C GLY A 161 20.07 7.18 20.90
N VAL A 162 21.40 7.25 21.03
CA VAL A 162 22.16 7.06 22.26
C VAL A 162 23.34 8.03 22.23
N ASP A 163 23.04 9.29 22.53
CA ASP A 163 23.96 10.17 23.23
C ASP A 163 23.11 11.26 23.89
N GLY A 164 22.79 11.07 25.16
CA GLY A 164 21.87 11.96 25.86
C GLY A 164 21.33 11.47 27.20
N ARG A 165 22.16 10.80 28.02
CA ARG A 165 22.18 10.92 29.49
C ARG A 165 23.31 10.11 30.10
#